data_AF-A0A2E1ZHV7-F1
#
_entry.id   AF-A0A2E1ZHV7-F1
#
_cell.length_a   1.000
_cell.length_b   1.000
_cell.length_c   1.000
_cell.angle_alpha   90.00
_cell.angle_beta   90.00
_cell.angle_gamma   90.00
#
_symmetry.space_group_name_H-M   'P 1'
#
loop_
_entity.id
_entity.type
_entity.pdbx_description
1 polymer ?
#
loop_
_entity_poly.entity_id
_entity_poly.type
_entity_poly.pdbx_seq_one_letter_code
_entity_poly.pdbx_strand_id
1 'polypeptide(L)' 'VIYTENLQQFVGEYTKSIDLATYTKGVYFLEITTNNGIVNKKLILY' A
#
# COMPACT_ATOMS: atom_id res chain seq x y z
N VAL A 1 -9.24 0.02 7.25
CA VAL A 1 -8.46 -0.34 6.04
C VAL A 1 -8.83 0.67 4.96
N ILE A 2 -7.84 1.35 4.37
CA ILE A 2 -8.08 2.41 3.36
C ILE A 2 -8.09 1.84 1.95
N TYR A 3 -7.18 0.89 1.70
CA TYR A 3 -7.07 0.19 0.45
C TYR A 3 -6.58 -1.22 0.72
N THR A 4 -7.11 -2.19 -0.02
CA THR A 4 -6.61 -3.57 -0.04
C THR A 4 -6.85 -4.12 -1.42
N GLU A 5 -5.87 -4.84 -1.95
CA GLU A 5 -5.96 -5.51 -3.25
C GLU A 5 -5.15 -6.81 -3.21
N ASN A 6 -5.60 -7.81 -3.95
CA ASN A 6 -4.92 -9.09 -4.09
C ASN A 6 -4.81 -9.42 -5.58
N LEU A 7 -3.58 -9.43 -6.10
CA LEU A 7 -3.31 -9.74 -7.50
C LEU A 7 -2.99 -11.23 -7.63
N GLN A 8 -3.96 -12.03 -8.05
CA GLN A 8 -3.76 -13.46 -8.26
C GLN A 8 -3.21 -13.72 -9.66
N GLN A 9 -2.21 -14.60 -9.76
CA GLN A 9 -1.60 -15.01 -11.03
C GLN A 9 -1.07 -13.82 -11.88
N PHE A 10 -0.76 -12.70 -11.24
CA PHE A 10 -0.27 -11.51 -11.92
C PHE A 10 1.18 -11.67 -12.36
N VAL A 11 1.44 -11.39 -13.63
CA VAL A 11 2.77 -11.39 -14.23
C VAL A 11 2.97 -10.04 -14.92
N GLY A 12 3.93 -9.26 -14.43
CA GLY A 12 4.24 -7.94 -14.98
C GLY A 12 4.60 -6.93 -13.90
N GLU A 13 4.67 -5.67 -14.31
CA GLU A 13 4.85 -4.53 -13.40
C GLU A 13 3.49 -4.02 -12.93
N TYR A 14 3.35 -3.81 -11.61
CA TYR A 14 2.15 -3.25 -11.02
C TYR A 14 2.47 -1.88 -10.42
N THR A 15 1.73 -0.86 -10.85
CA THR A 15 1.84 0.51 -10.34
C THR A 15 0.47 0.97 -9.84
N LYS A 16 0.42 1.50 -8.62
CA LYS A 16 -0.78 2.08 -8.01
C LYS A 16 -0.45 3.40 -7.34
N SER A 17 -1.21 4.43 -7.68
CA SER A 17 -1.17 5.71 -7.00
C SER A 17 -2.32 5.82 -6.00
N ILE A 18 -2.03 6.29 -4.79
CA ILE A 18 -3.01 6.60 -3.75
C ILE A 18 -2.81 8.07 -3.38
N ASP A 19 -3.84 8.88 -3.60
CA ASP A 19 -3.85 10.26 -3.14
C ASP A 19 -4.30 10.29 -1.67
N LEU A 20 -3.45 10.85 -0.81
CA LEU A 20 -3.72 10.96 0.63
C LEU A 20 -4.34 12.31 1.03
N ALA A 21 -4.54 13.24 0.09
CA ALA A 21 -4.96 14.62 0.38
C ALA A 21 -6.31 14.74 1.10
N THR A 22 -7.22 13.78 0.89
CA THR A 22 -8.55 13.77 1.52
C THR A 22 -8.60 12.98 2.82
N TYR A 23 -7.50 12.33 3.20
CA TYR A 23 -7.43 11.52 4.42
C TYR A 23 -7.00 12.33 5.62
N THR A 24 -7.49 11.94 6.79
CA THR A 24 -7.19 12.63 8.05
C THR A 24 -5.69 12.57 8.37
N LYS A 25 -5.16 13.62 9.00
CA LYS A 25 -3.79 13.61 9.53
C LYS A 25 -3.61 12.43 10.49
N GLY A 26 -2.47 11.74 10.42
CA GLY A 26 -2.27 10.53 11.20
C GLY A 26 -1.16 9.62 10.68
N VAL A 27 -1.12 8.41 11.25
CA VAL A 27 -0.14 7.38 10.90
C VAL A 27 -0.80 6.33 10.01
N TYR A 28 -0.14 6.01 8.90
CA TYR A 28 -0.56 5.00 7.94
C TYR A 28 0.51 3.93 7.82
N PHE A 29 0.07 2.70 7.53
CA PHE A 29 0.95 1.57 7.27
C PHE A 29 0.70 1.05 5.86
N LEU A 30 1.79 0.89 5.11
CA LEU A 30 1.81 0.16 3.85
C LEU A 30 2.41 -1.21 4.13
N GLU A 31 1.65 -2.25 3.82
CA GLU A 31 2.09 -3.64 3.84
C GLU A 31 1.91 -4.22 2.44
N ILE A 32 2.99 -4.78 1.89
CA ILE A 32 2.98 -5.50 0.61
C ILE A 32 3.54 -6.89 0.86
N THR A 33 2.70 -7.91 0.67
CA THR A 33 3.13 -9.30 0.72
C THR A 33 3.39 -9.82 -0.68
N THR A 34 4.59 -10.33 -0.92
CA THR A 34 5.01 -10.96 -2.18
C THR A 34 5.53 -12.36 -1.90
N ASN A 35 5.74 -13.14 -2.96
CA ASN A 35 6.39 -14.46 -2.84
C ASN A 35 7.82 -14.38 -2.27
N ASN A 36 8.45 -13.20 -2.32
CA ASN A 36 9.83 -12.98 -1.87
C ASN A 36 9.89 -12.37 -0.45
N GLY A 37 8.74 -12.16 0.20
CA GLY A 37 8.66 -11.61 1.54
C GLY A 37 7.74 -10.40 1.63
N ILE A 38 7.84 -9.71 2.76
CA ILE A 38 6.93 -8.64 3.17
C ILE A 38 7.69 -7.30 3.21
N VAL A 39 7.13 -6.29 2.54
CA VAL A 39 7.58 -4.90 2.65
C VAL A 39 6.62 -4.16 3.57
N ASN A 40 7.19 -3.51 4.60
CA ASN A 40 6.44 -2.67 5.53
C ASN A 40 7.00 -1.25 5.55
N LYS A 41 6.11 -0.25 5.47
CA LYS A 41 6.45 1.17 5.62
C LYS A 41 5.43 1.88 6.49
N LYS A 42 5.94 2.75 7.38
CA LYS A 42 5.14 3.71 8.14
C LYS A 42 5.17 5.04 7.42
N LEU A 43 4.01 5.62 7.18
CA LEU A 43 3.84 6.96 6.63
C LEU A 43 3.19 7.84 7.69
N ILE A 44 3.65 9.07 7.81
CA ILE A 44 3.08 10.07 8.73
C ILE A 44 2.55 11.21 7.88
N LEU A 45 1.24 11.44 7.95
CA LEU A 45 0.55 12.54 7.28
C LEU A 45 0.28 13.65 8.28
N TYR A 46 0.77 14.84 7.97
CA TYR A 46 0.74 16.01 8.85
C TYR A 46 -0.37 17.00 8.54
#